data_AF-A0A9W7BF78-F1
#
_entry.id   AF-A0A9W7BF78-F1
#
_cell.length_a   1.000
_cell.length_b   1.000
_cell.length_c   1.000
_cell.angle_alpha   90.00
_cell.angle_beta   90.00
_cell.angle_gamma   90.00
#
_symmetry.space_group_name_H-M   'P 1'
#
loop_
_entity.id
_entity.type
_entity.pdbx_description
1 polymer ?
#
loop_
_entity_poly.entity_id
_entity_poly.type
_entity_poly.pdbx_seq_one_letter_code
_entity_poly.pdbx_strand_id
1 'polypeptide(L)'
;MMSMKSPRLIILTFLPFLLLVVQISSFNLNPHQSSGAVNSAVKTRIDTRIATRIATSSSSTVLHAGFGKPSELPPNVKLSNDAVTNAFLKMLPPSQTKSTSLASIPPLNYRGVIATKPIKKGTPIISIPYTLAVDLGTESLDPIPPALHLKSLIESGAVDKRYVSVLPSSTSPDYSNLYSSWPSTSRSSLNWCHLESSRESFIERLPEPEDMYYVFLVTSRVLTVQDPEGRGRKLLIPYLDMCNHDEKSTHVLTGVAGEGGMLKVVAGKDVKVGEEITIRYGGGEEGVDEFLRDYGFDPGERGGYERFGRRVAREVKMGLNSRGGLREEERRQIRESLKVPGGGEVIEKIKREVGKVLDEIDGW
;
A
#
# COMPACT_ATOMS: atom_id res chain seq x y z
N MET A 1 49.19 16.78 -11.83
CA MET A 1 47.89 17.44 -12.09
C MET A 1 47.16 16.62 -13.16
N MET A 2 46.32 15.67 -12.74
CA MET A 2 45.48 14.87 -13.64
C MET A 2 44.05 15.42 -13.57
N SER A 3 43.56 15.89 -14.71
CA SER A 3 42.21 16.42 -14.88
C SER A 3 41.25 15.25 -15.12
N MET A 4 40.38 14.96 -14.15
CA MET A 4 39.26 14.04 -14.32
C MET A 4 38.12 14.77 -15.04
N LYS A 5 37.81 14.33 -16.26
CA LYS A 5 36.59 14.70 -16.97
C LYS A 5 35.42 13.87 -16.42
N SER A 6 34.32 14.55 -16.08
CA SER A 6 33.05 13.94 -15.67
C SER A 6 32.40 13.18 -16.84
N PRO A 7 31.78 12.02 -16.61
CA PRO A 7 30.98 11.36 -17.62
C PRO A 7 29.61 12.03 -17.74
N ARG A 8 29.20 12.27 -18.99
CA ARG A 8 27.89 12.81 -19.36
C ARG A 8 26.83 11.70 -19.26
N LEU A 9 25.73 12.01 -18.58
CA LEU A 9 24.52 11.20 -18.50
C LEU A 9 23.84 11.17 -19.87
N ILE A 10 23.69 9.99 -20.48
CA ILE A 10 22.92 9.76 -21.70
C ILE A 10 21.57 9.18 -21.27
N ILE A 11 20.49 9.93 -21.49
CA ILE A 11 19.11 9.46 -21.30
C ILE A 11 18.64 8.92 -22.66
N LEU A 12 18.49 7.60 -22.76
CA LEU A 12 17.87 6.91 -23.89
C LEU A 12 16.42 6.60 -23.50
N THR A 13 15.47 7.36 -24.02
CA THR A 13 14.04 7.05 -23.96
C THR A 13 13.68 6.10 -25.10
N PHE A 14 13.34 4.85 -24.77
CA PHE A 14 12.75 3.91 -25.71
C PHE A 14 11.23 3.89 -25.53
N LEU A 15 10.52 4.20 -26.63
CA LEU A 15 9.07 4.12 -26.78
C LEU A 15 8.71 2.72 -27.32
N PRO A 16 7.82 1.92 -26.71
CA PRO A 16 7.23 0.79 -27.41
C PRO A 16 5.87 1.16 -28.00
N PHE A 17 5.76 0.88 -29.30
CA PHE A 17 4.56 1.01 -30.11
C PHE A 17 3.50 -0.04 -29.77
N LEU A 18 2.26 0.39 -29.95
CA LEU A 18 0.99 -0.29 -29.81
C LEU A 18 0.78 -1.40 -30.85
N LEU A 19 0.40 -2.61 -30.43
CA LEU A 19 -0.28 -3.61 -31.27
C LEU A 19 -1.02 -4.61 -30.36
N LEU A 20 -2.31 -4.36 -30.13
CA LEU A 20 -3.23 -5.32 -29.52
C LEU A 20 -4.25 -5.74 -30.58
N VAL A 21 -4.18 -6.99 -30.99
CA VAL A 21 -5.18 -7.65 -31.85
C VAL A 21 -6.30 -8.18 -30.96
N VAL A 22 -7.53 -7.74 -31.24
CA VAL A 22 -8.76 -8.25 -30.62
C VAL A 22 -9.10 -9.59 -31.24
N GLN A 23 -9.16 -10.66 -30.44
CA GLN A 23 -9.74 -11.93 -30.85
C GLN A 23 -11.02 -12.18 -30.04
N ILE A 24 -12.16 -12.01 -30.70
CA ILE A 24 -13.48 -12.41 -30.21
C ILE A 24 -13.75 -13.81 -30.76
N SER A 25 -13.91 -14.79 -29.89
CA SER A 25 -14.50 -16.09 -30.25
C SER A 25 -15.49 -16.54 -29.18
N SER A 26 -16.74 -16.41 -29.59
CA SER A 26 -18.01 -16.97 -29.14
C SER A 26 -18.02 -18.17 -28.16
N PHE A 27 -18.96 -18.06 -27.23
CA PHE A 27 -19.62 -19.11 -26.46
C PHE A 27 -19.82 -20.43 -27.22
N ASN A 28 -19.55 -21.55 -26.54
CA ASN A 28 -20.31 -22.78 -26.73
C ASN A 28 -20.50 -23.51 -25.39
N LEU A 29 -21.75 -23.83 -25.08
CA LEU A 29 -22.22 -24.50 -23.87
C LEU A 29 -22.01 -26.03 -23.96
N ASN A 30 -21.53 -26.67 -22.90
CA ASN A 30 -22.25 -27.78 -22.28
C ASN A 30 -21.70 -28.17 -20.89
N PRO A 31 -22.56 -28.62 -19.95
CA PRO A 31 -22.22 -28.87 -18.55
C PRO A 31 -22.00 -30.37 -18.25
N HIS A 32 -21.11 -30.71 -17.31
CA HIS A 32 -21.27 -31.89 -16.45
C HIS A 32 -20.41 -31.83 -15.17
N GLN A 33 -21.13 -31.70 -14.05
CA GLN A 33 -21.01 -32.42 -12.77
C GLN A 33 -19.67 -32.60 -12.01
N SER A 34 -19.74 -32.12 -10.76
CA SER A 34 -19.44 -32.79 -9.47
C SER A 34 -18.15 -32.40 -8.72
N SER A 35 -18.35 -31.72 -7.58
CA SER A 35 -17.88 -32.12 -6.24
C SER A 35 -17.95 -30.93 -5.27
N GLY A 36 -18.97 -30.89 -4.42
CA GLY A 36 -19.11 -29.87 -3.38
C GLY A 36 -19.83 -30.44 -2.18
N ALA A 37 -19.08 -30.73 -1.10
CA ALA A 37 -19.66 -30.94 0.24
C ALA A 37 -18.64 -31.00 1.40
N VAL A 38 -17.32 -31.16 1.17
CA VAL A 38 -16.40 -31.50 2.29
C VAL A 38 -15.63 -30.31 2.87
N ASN A 39 -15.52 -29.17 2.18
CA ASN A 39 -14.62 -28.08 2.61
C ASN A 39 -15.24 -26.97 3.49
N SER A 40 -16.57 -26.87 3.65
CA SER A 40 -17.15 -25.77 4.46
C SER A 40 -17.18 -26.05 5.97
N ALA A 41 -17.27 -27.31 6.39
CA ALA A 41 -17.42 -27.65 7.81
C ALA A 41 -16.12 -27.57 8.63
N VAL A 42 -14.95 -27.66 7.98
CA VAL A 42 -13.64 -27.58 8.64
C VAL A 42 -13.22 -26.13 8.88
N LYS A 43 -13.57 -25.21 7.96
CA LYS A 43 -13.22 -23.78 8.06
C LYS A 43 -13.95 -23.10 9.24
N THR A 44 -15.24 -23.37 9.40
CA THR A 44 -16.07 -22.75 10.46
C THR A 44 -15.66 -23.15 11.89
N ARG A 45 -15.06 -24.33 12.08
CA ARG A 45 -14.61 -24.81 13.40
C ARG A 45 -13.30 -24.19 13.88
N ILE A 46 -12.44 -23.74 12.97
CA ILE A 46 -11.15 -23.12 13.32
C ILE A 46 -11.36 -21.65 13.73
N ASP A 47 -12.20 -20.93 13.00
CA ASP A 47 -12.45 -19.50 13.24
C ASP A 47 -13.17 -19.23 14.58
N THR A 48 -14.07 -20.13 15.00
CA THR A 48 -14.82 -19.99 16.25
C THR A 48 -13.94 -20.17 17.50
N ARG A 49 -12.88 -21.01 17.42
CA ARG A 49 -11.98 -21.26 18.55
C ARG A 49 -10.96 -20.15 18.78
N ILE A 50 -10.59 -19.40 17.73
CA ILE A 50 -9.69 -18.25 17.84
C ILE A 50 -10.45 -17.04 18.39
N ALA A 51 -11.68 -16.79 17.91
CA ALA A 51 -12.51 -15.68 18.40
C ALA A 51 -12.86 -15.79 19.89
N THR A 52 -13.11 -17.01 20.39
CA THR A 52 -13.54 -17.23 21.79
C THR A 52 -12.39 -17.07 22.80
N ARG A 53 -11.12 -17.17 22.38
CA ARG A 53 -9.95 -16.99 23.28
C ARG A 53 -9.49 -15.53 23.42
N ILE A 54 -9.90 -14.65 22.52
CA ILE A 54 -9.54 -13.22 22.56
C ILE A 54 -10.48 -12.42 23.48
N ALA A 55 -11.69 -12.94 23.75
CA ALA A 55 -12.74 -12.22 24.45
C ALA A 55 -12.63 -12.17 26.00
N THR A 56 -11.62 -12.78 26.63
CA THR A 56 -11.62 -12.97 28.10
C THR A 56 -10.43 -12.40 28.88
N SER A 57 -9.66 -11.46 28.34
CA SER A 57 -8.63 -10.77 29.14
C SER A 57 -8.51 -9.28 28.85
N SER A 58 -9.53 -8.51 29.23
CA SER A 58 -9.42 -7.05 29.36
C SER A 58 -9.46 -6.66 30.84
N SER A 59 -8.33 -6.84 31.53
CA SER A 59 -8.03 -6.04 32.73
C SER A 59 -6.85 -5.13 32.34
N SER A 60 -7.13 -3.83 32.26
CA SER A 60 -6.19 -2.81 31.83
C SER A 60 -5.14 -2.60 32.92
N THR A 61 -4.00 -3.28 32.78
CA THR A 61 -2.79 -2.93 33.53
C THR A 61 -2.06 -1.82 32.78
N VAL A 62 -2.08 -0.62 33.36
CA VAL A 62 -1.33 0.54 32.87
C VAL A 62 0.16 0.24 32.99
N LEU A 63 0.83 0.02 31.85
CA LEU A 63 2.27 -0.19 31.80
C LEU A 63 3.00 1.15 31.60
N HIS A 64 3.78 1.54 32.61
CA HIS A 64 4.58 2.77 32.67
C HIS A 64 6.00 2.59 32.12
N ALA A 65 6.17 2.39 30.80
CA ALA A 65 7.50 2.39 30.21
C ALA A 65 7.56 3.26 28.94
N GLY A 66 8.18 4.45 29.05
CA GLY A 66 8.70 5.21 27.91
C GLY A 66 7.76 6.20 27.21
N PHE A 67 6.45 6.07 27.38
CA PHE A 67 5.45 6.92 26.71
C PHE A 67 5.31 8.27 27.42
N GLY A 68 5.21 9.37 26.66
CA GLY A 68 4.83 10.69 27.18
C GLY A 68 3.52 10.60 27.98
N LYS A 69 3.29 11.54 28.90
CA LYS A 69 2.07 11.52 29.71
C LYS A 69 0.86 11.56 28.77
N PRO A 70 -0.14 10.66 28.89
CA PRO A 70 -1.33 10.68 28.04
C PRO A 70 -2.04 12.05 27.99
N SER A 71 -1.89 12.87 29.03
CA SER A 71 -2.40 14.24 29.12
C SER A 71 -1.76 15.24 28.14
N GLU A 72 -0.62 14.90 27.52
CA GLU A 72 0.12 15.77 26.59
C GLU A 72 -0.16 15.43 25.12
N LEU A 73 -0.88 14.34 24.85
CA LEU A 73 -1.29 13.98 23.48
C LEU A 73 -2.53 14.79 23.07
N PRO A 74 -2.66 15.15 21.78
CA PRO A 74 -3.90 15.70 21.25
C PRO A 74 -5.08 14.79 21.62
N PRO A 75 -6.25 15.36 21.97
CA PRO A 75 -7.38 14.61 22.56
C PRO A 75 -7.94 13.50 21.67
N ASN A 76 -7.59 13.51 20.38
CA ASN A 76 -8.02 12.56 19.38
C ASN A 76 -7.00 11.44 19.10
N VAL A 77 -5.77 11.52 19.60
CA VAL A 77 -4.72 10.52 19.33
C VAL A 77 -4.72 9.45 20.42
N LYS A 78 -4.88 8.17 20.04
CA LYS A 78 -4.87 7.03 20.97
C LYS A 78 -3.65 6.16 20.74
N LEU A 79 -2.76 6.08 21.73
CA LEU A 79 -1.63 5.15 21.71
C LEU A 79 -2.11 3.70 21.59
N SER A 80 -1.45 2.93 20.74
CA SER A 80 -1.69 1.50 20.59
C SER A 80 -1.00 0.74 21.73
N ASN A 81 -1.76 0.44 22.78
CA ASN A 81 -1.26 -0.22 24.00
C ASN A 81 -1.71 -1.69 24.13
N ASP A 82 -2.19 -2.29 23.04
CA ASP A 82 -2.57 -3.70 23.04
C ASP A 82 -1.34 -4.62 23.18
N ALA A 83 -1.57 -5.88 23.56
CA ALA A 83 -0.50 -6.84 23.81
C ALA A 83 0.37 -7.10 22.56
N VAL A 84 -0.22 -7.06 21.37
CA VAL A 84 0.45 -7.33 20.10
C VAL A 84 1.41 -6.18 19.77
N THR A 85 0.90 -4.94 19.83
CA THR A 85 1.73 -3.74 19.63
C THR A 85 2.86 -3.66 20.65
N ASN A 86 2.58 -3.92 21.93
CA ASN A 86 3.62 -3.91 22.96
C ASN A 86 4.69 -4.99 22.75
N ALA A 87 4.31 -6.17 22.29
CA ALA A 87 5.26 -7.23 21.97
C ALA A 87 6.16 -6.82 20.80
N PHE A 88 5.59 -6.21 19.76
CA PHE A 88 6.34 -5.65 18.64
C PHE A 88 7.31 -4.55 19.07
N LEU A 89 6.87 -3.56 19.84
CA LEU A 89 7.75 -2.47 20.30
C LEU A 89 8.91 -2.97 21.17
N LYS A 90 8.73 -4.07 21.91
CA LYS A 90 9.79 -4.74 22.69
C LYS A 90 10.81 -5.49 21.84
N MET A 91 10.49 -5.82 20.59
CA MET A 91 11.44 -6.40 19.63
C MET A 91 12.46 -5.36 19.16
N LEU A 92 12.05 -4.09 19.10
CA LEU A 92 12.90 -3.01 18.61
C LEU A 92 13.96 -2.63 19.65
N PRO A 93 15.14 -2.14 19.22
CA PRO A 93 16.12 -1.59 20.14
C PRO A 93 15.50 -0.47 20.98
N PRO A 94 15.73 -0.39 22.30
CA PRO A 94 15.09 0.61 23.17
C PRO A 94 15.33 2.07 22.76
N SER A 95 16.42 2.33 22.02
CA SER A 95 16.70 3.65 21.45
C SER A 95 15.66 4.11 20.42
N GLN A 96 14.94 3.18 19.78
CA GLN A 96 14.00 3.47 18.69
C GLN A 96 12.63 3.93 19.15
N THR A 97 12.23 3.55 20.37
CA THR A 97 10.90 3.83 20.92
C THR A 97 10.93 4.88 22.03
N LYS A 98 12.09 5.54 22.24
CA LYS A 98 12.28 6.50 23.33
C LYS A 98 11.46 7.79 23.15
N SER A 99 11.19 8.18 21.91
CA SER A 99 10.55 9.46 21.56
C SER A 99 9.40 9.31 20.57
N THR A 100 9.05 8.07 20.21
CA THR A 100 7.94 7.76 19.31
C THR A 100 7.19 6.51 19.77
N SER A 101 5.95 6.36 19.31
CA SER A 101 5.13 5.17 19.55
C SER A 101 4.16 4.95 18.39
N LEU A 102 3.54 3.78 18.32
CA LEU A 102 2.39 3.54 17.48
C LEU A 102 1.12 4.11 18.11
N ALA A 103 0.26 4.66 17.27
CA ALA A 103 -1.05 5.17 17.63
C ALA A 103 -2.06 4.91 16.51
N SER A 104 -3.34 4.97 16.86
CA SER A 104 -4.44 5.07 15.89
C SER A 104 -4.69 6.55 15.59
N ILE A 105 -4.65 6.91 14.31
CA ILE A 105 -4.71 8.28 13.81
C ILE A 105 -6.10 8.56 13.21
N PRO A 106 -6.88 9.48 13.78
CA PRO A 106 -8.18 9.90 13.24
C PRO A 106 -8.04 10.70 11.93
N PRO A 107 -9.12 10.82 11.14
CA PRO A 107 -10.46 10.25 11.38
C PRO A 107 -10.59 8.79 10.98
N LEU A 108 -9.67 8.28 10.16
CA LEU A 108 -9.74 6.93 9.58
C LEU A 108 -9.27 5.83 10.54
N ASN A 109 -8.66 6.19 11.67
CA ASN A 109 -8.13 5.28 12.69
C ASN A 109 -7.05 4.33 12.17
N TYR A 110 -6.33 4.70 11.10
CA TYR A 110 -5.18 3.93 10.62
C TYR A 110 -4.05 3.96 11.66
N ARG A 111 -3.18 2.95 11.61
CA ARG A 111 -2.00 2.92 12.48
C ARG A 111 -0.93 3.87 11.94
N GLY A 112 -0.34 4.67 12.82
CA GLY A 112 0.77 5.56 12.47
C GLY A 112 1.79 5.67 13.59
N VAL A 113 2.95 6.24 13.28
CA VAL A 113 3.98 6.59 14.26
C VAL A 113 3.73 8.03 14.72
N ILE A 114 3.72 8.27 16.04
CA ILE A 114 3.63 9.61 16.61
C ILE A 114 4.82 9.92 17.48
N ALA A 115 5.16 11.20 17.61
CA ALA A 115 6.10 11.68 18.59
C ALA A 115 5.50 11.63 20.01
N THR A 116 6.20 11.00 20.95
CA THR A 116 5.84 11.00 22.38
C THR A 116 6.64 12.01 23.20
N LYS A 117 7.64 12.64 22.57
CA LYS A 117 8.49 13.71 23.11
C LYS A 117 8.81 14.70 21.99
N PRO A 118 9.18 15.95 22.31
CA PRO A 118 9.69 16.87 21.30
C PRO A 118 10.95 16.31 20.63
N ILE A 119 11.03 16.41 19.30
CA ILE A 119 12.20 15.95 18.52
C ILE A 119 12.74 17.15 17.74
N LYS A 120 14.06 17.39 17.80
CA LYS A 120 14.69 18.51 17.09
C LYS A 120 14.98 18.17 15.63
N LYS A 121 14.87 19.17 14.75
CA LYS A 121 15.32 19.07 13.36
C LYS A 121 16.75 18.51 13.29
N GLY A 122 16.98 17.63 12.33
CA GLY A 122 18.25 16.91 12.12
C GLY A 122 18.44 15.70 13.02
N THR A 123 17.57 15.48 14.01
CA THR A 123 17.66 14.30 14.88
C THR A 123 17.04 13.08 14.19
N PRO A 124 17.68 11.90 14.27
CA PRO A 124 17.02 10.66 13.86
C PRO A 124 15.77 10.41 14.71
N ILE A 125 14.63 10.28 14.05
CA ILE A 125 13.34 9.91 14.65
C ILE A 125 13.28 8.38 14.80
N ILE A 126 13.62 7.68 13.72
CA ILE A 126 13.72 6.21 13.65
C ILE A 126 15.12 5.86 13.10
N SER A 127 15.69 4.76 13.55
CA SER A 127 17.03 4.25 13.22
C SER A 127 17.11 2.73 13.40
N ILE A 128 16.67 1.99 12.38
CA ILE A 128 16.63 0.52 12.40
C ILE A 128 17.94 -0.04 11.84
N PRO A 129 18.66 -0.90 12.57
CA PRO A 129 19.77 -1.66 11.99
C PRO A 129 19.30 -2.47 10.80
N TYR A 130 20.12 -2.53 9.74
CA TYR A 130 19.82 -3.33 8.54
C TYR A 130 19.47 -4.78 8.87
N THR A 131 20.12 -5.36 9.88
CA THR A 131 19.90 -6.75 10.32
C THR A 131 18.50 -7.02 10.88
N LEU A 132 17.70 -5.98 11.18
CA LEU A 132 16.29 -6.12 11.56
C LEU A 132 15.34 -5.98 10.37
N ALA A 133 15.79 -5.49 9.23
CA ALA A 133 14.98 -5.42 8.02
C ALA A 133 14.87 -6.81 7.37
N VAL A 134 13.72 -7.07 6.74
CA VAL A 134 13.54 -8.25 5.90
C VAL A 134 13.97 -7.89 4.49
N ASP A 135 15.11 -8.43 4.08
CA ASP A 135 15.68 -8.23 2.75
C ASP A 135 15.04 -9.19 1.74
N LEU A 136 14.34 -8.63 0.76
CA LEU A 136 13.59 -9.36 -0.27
C LEU A 136 14.35 -9.45 -1.59
N GLY A 137 15.61 -9.02 -1.62
CA GLY A 137 16.49 -9.09 -2.78
C GLY A 137 16.70 -7.75 -3.48
N THR A 138 17.20 -7.83 -4.71
CA THR A 138 17.48 -6.66 -5.54
C THR A 138 16.21 -5.99 -6.03
N GLU A 139 16.30 -4.70 -6.32
CA GLU A 139 15.23 -3.93 -6.94
C GLU A 139 14.73 -4.57 -8.23
N SER A 140 13.40 -4.75 -8.31
CA SER A 140 12.67 -5.20 -9.49
C SER A 140 11.36 -4.41 -9.61
N LEU A 141 10.85 -4.30 -10.84
CA LEU A 141 9.51 -3.79 -11.12
C LEU A 141 8.42 -4.83 -10.84
N ASP A 142 8.75 -6.12 -10.97
CA ASP A 142 7.84 -7.22 -10.68
C ASP A 142 7.78 -7.47 -9.17
N PRO A 143 6.60 -7.32 -8.52
CA PRO A 143 6.46 -7.56 -7.10
C PRO A 143 6.29 -9.04 -6.74
N ILE A 144 6.07 -9.95 -7.71
CA ILE A 144 5.81 -11.36 -7.42
C ILE A 144 7.01 -12.06 -6.79
N PRO A 145 8.25 -12.00 -7.35
CA PRO A 145 9.39 -12.66 -6.74
C PRO A 145 9.65 -12.24 -5.27
N PRO A 146 9.69 -10.93 -4.91
CA PRO A 146 9.85 -10.54 -3.51
C PRO A 146 8.66 -10.93 -2.64
N ALA A 147 7.44 -11.02 -3.18
CA ALA A 147 6.26 -11.46 -2.43
C ALA A 147 6.33 -12.95 -2.06
N LEU A 148 6.69 -13.82 -3.01
CA LEU A 148 6.88 -15.24 -2.76
C LEU A 148 8.06 -15.49 -1.82
N HIS A 149 9.12 -14.68 -1.92
CA HIS A 149 10.23 -14.70 -0.97
C HIS A 149 9.73 -14.34 0.44
N LEU A 150 8.97 -13.25 0.60
CA LEU A 150 8.41 -12.83 1.88
C LEU A 150 7.51 -13.92 2.49
N LYS A 151 6.65 -14.54 1.69
CA LYS A 151 5.83 -15.70 2.10
C LYS A 151 6.70 -16.80 2.69
N SER A 152 7.74 -17.23 1.96
CA SER A 152 8.65 -18.28 2.41
C SER A 152 9.37 -17.93 3.72
N LEU A 153 9.81 -16.67 3.89
CA LEU A 153 10.44 -16.22 5.14
C LEU A 153 9.47 -16.21 6.32
N ILE A 154 8.21 -15.85 6.11
CA ILE A 154 7.18 -15.86 7.17
C ILE A 154 6.83 -17.30 7.54
N GLU A 155 6.62 -18.18 6.56
CA GLU A 155 6.25 -19.59 6.78
C GLU A 155 7.37 -20.40 7.45
N SER A 156 8.63 -20.13 7.09
CA SER A 156 9.80 -20.73 7.74
C SER A 156 10.09 -20.16 9.13
N GLY A 157 9.45 -19.04 9.51
CA GLY A 157 9.68 -18.36 10.78
C GLY A 157 10.98 -17.54 10.82
N ALA A 158 11.57 -17.24 9.65
CA ALA A 158 12.73 -16.36 9.53
C ALA A 158 12.42 -14.89 9.84
N VAL A 159 11.15 -14.48 9.67
CA VAL A 159 10.67 -13.16 10.13
C VAL A 159 10.16 -13.25 11.57
N ASP A 160 10.58 -12.34 12.44
CA ASP A 160 10.13 -12.30 13.83
C ASP A 160 8.60 -12.17 13.90
N LYS A 161 7.97 -13.13 14.58
CA LYS A 161 6.51 -13.22 14.71
C LYS A 161 5.87 -11.99 15.32
N ARG A 162 6.59 -11.24 16.16
CA ARG A 162 6.12 -9.99 16.76
C ARG A 162 5.95 -8.89 15.71
N TYR A 163 6.82 -8.87 14.70
CA TYR A 163 6.65 -7.96 13.57
C TYR A 163 5.52 -8.42 12.65
N VAL A 164 5.48 -9.72 12.30
CA VAL A 164 4.40 -10.26 11.45
C VAL A 164 3.02 -9.98 12.05
N SER A 165 2.88 -10.07 13.39
CA SER A 165 1.61 -9.83 14.07
C SER A 165 1.10 -8.39 14.01
N VAL A 166 1.94 -7.41 13.67
CA VAL A 166 1.53 -6.03 13.45
C VAL A 166 1.37 -5.69 11.97
N LEU A 167 1.65 -6.59 11.03
CA LEU A 167 1.30 -6.35 9.64
C LEU A 167 -0.23 -6.36 9.45
N PRO A 168 -0.78 -5.59 8.49
CA PRO A 168 -2.20 -5.65 8.18
C PRO A 168 -2.59 -7.06 7.76
N SER A 169 -3.70 -7.61 8.28
CA SER A 169 -4.18 -8.93 7.85
C SER A 169 -4.77 -8.87 6.44
N SER A 170 -4.94 -10.03 5.80
CA SER A 170 -5.71 -10.17 4.55
C SER A 170 -7.21 -9.83 4.69
N THR A 171 -7.67 -9.57 5.91
CA THR A 171 -9.03 -9.11 6.21
C THR A 171 -9.07 -7.65 6.66
N SER A 172 -7.92 -6.98 6.69
CA SER A 172 -7.83 -5.59 7.11
C SER A 172 -8.43 -4.64 6.05
N PRO A 173 -8.94 -3.48 6.48
CA PRO A 173 -9.33 -2.41 5.56
C PRO A 173 -8.21 -2.04 4.57
N ASP A 174 -6.96 -2.03 5.03
CA ASP A 174 -5.78 -1.72 4.19
C ASP A 174 -5.71 -2.64 2.96
N TYR A 175 -5.89 -3.95 3.17
CA TYR A 175 -5.88 -4.92 2.08
C TYR A 175 -7.15 -4.84 1.21
N SER A 176 -8.32 -4.65 1.83
CA SER A 176 -9.59 -4.59 1.09
C SER A 176 -9.74 -3.33 0.23
N ASN A 177 -9.04 -2.26 0.59
CA ASN A 177 -9.04 -1.01 -0.16
C ASN A 177 -8.19 -1.06 -1.43
N LEU A 178 -7.32 -2.06 -1.58
CA LEU A 178 -6.58 -2.25 -2.82
C LEU A 178 -7.50 -2.55 -3.98
N TYR A 179 -7.17 -1.98 -5.13
CA TYR A 179 -7.85 -2.25 -6.40
C TYR A 179 -8.02 -3.75 -6.69
N SER A 180 -7.01 -4.57 -6.42
CA SER A 180 -7.05 -6.03 -6.66
C SER A 180 -8.03 -6.79 -5.77
N SER A 181 -8.37 -6.23 -4.61
CA SER A 181 -9.33 -6.81 -3.67
C SER A 181 -10.78 -6.42 -4.00
N TRP A 182 -10.97 -5.55 -5.00
CA TRP A 182 -12.31 -5.10 -5.38
C TRP A 182 -13.07 -6.20 -6.14
N PRO A 183 -14.41 -6.27 -5.95
CA PRO A 183 -15.26 -7.17 -6.72
C PRO A 183 -15.04 -6.97 -8.22
N SER A 184 -15.11 -8.04 -9.01
CA SER A 184 -14.93 -7.98 -10.47
C SER A 184 -15.90 -6.99 -11.14
N THR A 185 -17.10 -6.81 -10.60
CA THR A 185 -18.08 -5.80 -11.07
C THR A 185 -17.63 -4.36 -10.84
N SER A 186 -16.85 -4.12 -9.78
CA SER A 186 -16.25 -2.80 -9.51
C SER A 186 -14.99 -2.59 -10.35
N ARG A 187 -14.18 -3.65 -10.56
CA ARG A 187 -12.99 -3.59 -11.42
C ARG A 187 -13.35 -3.39 -12.89
N SER A 188 -14.36 -4.10 -13.40
CA SER A 188 -14.80 -3.98 -14.79
C SER A 188 -15.31 -2.59 -15.15
N SER A 189 -15.85 -1.83 -14.17
CA SER A 189 -16.20 -0.42 -14.36
C SER A 189 -14.99 0.49 -14.61
N LEU A 190 -13.78 -0.01 -14.30
CA LEU A 190 -12.48 0.65 -14.46
C LEU A 190 -11.58 -0.03 -15.50
N ASN A 191 -12.10 -0.97 -16.30
CA ASN A 191 -11.33 -1.67 -17.36
C ASN A 191 -10.82 -0.74 -18.47
N TRP A 192 -11.27 0.50 -18.44
CA TRP A 192 -10.82 1.58 -19.33
C TRP A 192 -9.50 2.21 -18.90
N CYS A 193 -9.02 1.97 -17.68
CA CYS A 193 -7.75 2.50 -17.20
C CYS A 193 -6.67 1.40 -17.17
N HIS A 194 -5.45 1.74 -17.57
CA HIS A 194 -4.29 0.84 -17.64
C HIS A 194 -3.95 0.12 -16.30
N LEU A 195 -4.63 0.46 -15.20
CA LEU A 195 -4.52 -0.19 -13.91
C LEU A 195 -4.86 -1.69 -13.96
N GLU A 196 -5.87 -2.10 -14.74
CA GLU A 196 -6.38 -3.48 -14.75
C GLU A 196 -5.39 -4.42 -15.46
N SER A 197 -4.88 -4.04 -16.64
CA SER A 197 -3.99 -4.88 -17.46
C SER A 197 -2.71 -5.30 -16.74
N SER A 198 -2.16 -4.45 -15.88
CA SER A 198 -0.95 -4.76 -15.13
C SER A 198 -1.18 -5.76 -13.98
N ARG A 199 -2.34 -5.74 -13.31
CA ARG A 199 -2.57 -6.56 -12.12
C ARG A 199 -3.29 -7.88 -12.36
N GLU A 200 -4.16 -7.97 -13.37
CA GLU A 200 -4.73 -9.28 -13.75
C GLU A 200 -3.62 -10.24 -14.18
N SER A 201 -2.61 -9.71 -14.89
CA SER A 201 -1.39 -10.46 -15.22
C SER A 201 -0.60 -10.93 -13.98
N PHE A 202 -0.78 -10.30 -12.81
CA PHE A 202 -0.15 -10.80 -11.60
C PHE A 202 -0.91 -11.99 -11.03
N ILE A 203 -2.24 -11.88 -10.93
CA ILE A 203 -3.11 -12.94 -10.42
C ILE A 203 -2.90 -14.23 -11.23
N GLU A 204 -2.81 -14.11 -12.56
CA GLU A 204 -2.57 -15.26 -13.45
C GLU A 204 -1.18 -15.88 -13.30
N ARG A 205 -0.18 -15.12 -12.83
CA ARG A 205 1.20 -15.57 -12.62
C ARG A 205 1.48 -16.05 -11.19
N LEU A 206 0.56 -15.80 -10.25
CA LEU A 206 0.73 -16.25 -8.87
C LEU A 206 0.50 -17.76 -8.77
N PRO A 207 1.29 -18.48 -7.94
CA PRO A 207 1.06 -19.89 -7.70
C PRO A 207 -0.33 -20.16 -7.11
N GLU A 208 -0.73 -19.33 -6.14
CA GLU A 208 -2.02 -19.44 -5.45
C GLU A 208 -2.67 -18.04 -5.35
N PRO A 209 -4.00 -17.90 -5.52
CA PRO A 209 -4.68 -16.61 -5.42
C PRO A 209 -4.48 -15.89 -4.07
N GLU A 210 -4.30 -16.64 -2.99
CA GLU A 210 -4.05 -16.10 -1.65
C GLU A 210 -2.71 -15.36 -1.55
N ASP A 211 -1.77 -15.62 -2.47
CA ASP A 211 -0.46 -14.99 -2.50
C ASP A 211 -0.53 -13.50 -2.86
N MET A 212 -1.68 -13.04 -3.34
CA MET A 212 -1.96 -11.62 -3.57
C MET A 212 -1.83 -10.78 -2.28
N TYR A 213 -2.01 -11.40 -1.11
CA TYR A 213 -1.73 -10.76 0.18
C TYR A 213 -0.25 -10.37 0.34
N TYR A 214 0.68 -11.23 -0.10
CA TYR A 214 2.11 -10.91 -0.01
C TYR A 214 2.51 -9.89 -1.07
N VAL A 215 1.89 -9.92 -2.26
CA VAL A 215 2.06 -8.86 -3.27
C VAL A 215 1.65 -7.52 -2.68
N PHE A 216 0.51 -7.46 -1.99
CA PHE A 216 0.07 -6.26 -1.27
C PHE A 216 1.12 -5.77 -0.26
N LEU A 217 1.62 -6.65 0.61
CA LEU A 217 2.61 -6.25 1.61
C LEU A 217 3.86 -5.67 0.92
N VAL A 218 4.29 -6.29 -0.18
CA VAL A 218 5.43 -5.79 -0.95
C VAL A 218 5.13 -4.42 -1.56
N THR A 219 4.04 -4.27 -2.31
CA THR A 219 3.77 -3.01 -3.02
C THR A 219 3.47 -1.85 -2.07
N SER A 220 2.86 -2.12 -0.92
CA SER A 220 2.42 -1.06 0.01
C SER A 220 3.45 -0.68 1.09
N ARG A 221 4.44 -1.53 1.39
CA ARG A 221 5.32 -1.34 2.57
C ARG A 221 6.81 -1.46 2.30
N VAL A 222 7.21 -2.07 1.19
CA VAL A 222 8.63 -2.27 0.90
C VAL A 222 9.26 -0.97 0.41
N LEU A 223 10.40 -0.63 1.01
CA LEU A 223 11.23 0.47 0.55
C LEU A 223 12.41 -0.04 -0.27
N THR A 224 12.80 0.75 -1.25
CA THR A 224 14.03 0.49 -2.01
C THR A 224 15.15 1.31 -1.40
N VAL A 225 16.19 0.64 -0.90
CA VAL A 225 17.35 1.28 -0.26
C VAL A 225 18.62 0.87 -0.98
N GLN A 226 19.49 1.83 -1.26
CA GLN A 226 20.76 1.57 -1.93
C GLN A 226 21.74 0.85 -1.00
N ASP A 227 22.40 -0.19 -1.50
CA ASP A 227 23.53 -0.84 -0.84
C ASP A 227 24.84 -0.03 -1.05
N PRO A 228 25.97 -0.41 -0.41
CA PRO A 228 27.25 0.29 -0.60
C PRO A 228 27.74 0.31 -2.04
N GLU A 229 27.32 -0.65 -2.86
CA GLU A 229 27.64 -0.74 -4.29
C GLU A 229 26.69 0.09 -5.17
N GLY A 230 25.69 0.76 -4.60
CA GLY A 230 24.71 1.56 -5.32
C GLY A 230 23.64 0.74 -6.04
N ARG A 231 23.38 -0.49 -5.58
CA ARG A 231 22.27 -1.33 -6.07
C ARG A 231 21.08 -1.18 -5.13
N GLY A 232 19.88 -1.05 -5.70
CA GLY A 232 18.65 -1.01 -4.93
C GLY A 232 18.35 -2.38 -4.29
N ARG A 233 18.03 -2.38 -2.99
CA ARG A 233 17.53 -3.52 -2.22
C ARG A 233 16.09 -3.28 -1.80
N LYS A 234 15.23 -4.28 -1.97
CA LYS A 234 13.83 -4.25 -1.54
C LYS A 234 13.76 -4.69 -0.07
N LEU A 235 13.51 -3.76 0.83
CA LEU A 235 13.49 -4.00 2.27
C LEU A 235 12.10 -3.74 2.86
N LEU A 236 11.60 -4.71 3.62
CA LEU A 236 10.50 -4.49 4.55
C LEU A 236 11.12 -4.15 5.92
N ILE A 237 10.96 -2.90 6.37
CA ILE A 237 11.73 -2.33 7.48
C ILE A 237 10.81 -2.12 8.69
N PRO A 238 10.90 -2.96 9.74
CA PRO A 238 10.02 -2.88 10.88
C PRO A 238 10.02 -1.47 11.50
N TYR A 239 8.82 -0.98 11.85
CA TYR A 239 8.57 0.31 12.51
C TYR A 239 8.68 1.51 11.59
N LEU A 240 9.63 1.51 10.64
CA LEU A 240 9.72 2.51 9.59
C LEU A 240 8.53 2.39 8.63
N ASP A 241 8.15 1.17 8.26
CA ASP A 241 6.97 0.85 7.44
C ASP A 241 5.61 1.18 8.09
N MET A 242 5.62 1.74 9.31
CA MET A 242 4.44 2.22 10.03
C MET A 242 4.26 3.75 9.91
N CYS A 243 5.21 4.47 9.31
CA CYS A 243 5.06 5.88 8.98
C CYS A 243 4.14 6.04 7.77
N ASN A 244 3.08 6.85 7.89
CA ASN A 244 2.16 7.09 6.78
C ASN A 244 2.68 8.10 5.77
N HIS A 245 2.00 8.18 4.63
CA HIS A 245 2.30 9.12 3.57
C HIS A 245 1.85 10.55 3.92
N ASP A 246 2.71 11.53 3.59
CA ASP A 246 2.33 12.94 3.45
C ASP A 246 3.22 13.57 2.37
N GLU A 247 2.60 14.16 1.33
CA GLU A 247 3.31 14.83 0.23
C GLU A 247 4.18 15.99 0.74
N LYS A 248 3.75 16.64 1.84
CA LYS A 248 4.45 17.75 2.51
C LYS A 248 5.39 17.28 3.61
N SER A 249 5.57 15.97 3.79
CA SER A 249 6.52 15.49 4.78
C SER A 249 7.90 16.06 4.47
N THR A 250 8.47 16.73 5.47
CA THR A 250 9.85 17.25 5.42
C THR A 250 10.87 16.22 5.89
N HIS A 251 10.41 15.07 6.41
CA HIS A 251 11.25 14.05 6.98
C HIS A 251 12.04 13.31 5.89
N VAL A 252 13.31 13.04 6.17
CA VAL A 252 14.23 12.46 5.19
C VAL A 252 14.46 11.00 5.52
N LEU A 253 14.16 10.13 4.56
CA LEU A 253 14.60 8.74 4.56
C LEU A 253 16.06 8.68 4.15
N THR A 254 16.90 8.03 4.95
CA THR A 254 18.32 7.85 4.66
C THR A 254 18.80 6.54 5.23
N GLY A 255 19.78 5.92 4.59
CA GLY A 255 20.39 4.71 5.10
C GLY A 255 21.15 3.96 4.02
N VAL A 256 21.76 2.85 4.43
CA VAL A 256 22.49 1.96 3.54
C VAL A 256 22.00 0.54 3.81
N ALA A 257 21.68 -0.19 2.74
CA ALA A 257 21.28 -1.59 2.80
C ALA A 257 22.54 -2.47 2.84
N GLY A 258 22.97 -2.88 4.03
CA GLY A 258 24.16 -3.71 4.15
C GLY A 258 24.56 -3.96 5.61
N GLU A 259 25.54 -4.84 5.82
CA GLU A 259 26.05 -5.16 7.14
C GLU A 259 26.55 -3.91 7.87
N GLY A 260 26.13 -3.73 9.14
CA GLY A 260 26.40 -2.53 9.92
C GLY A 260 25.63 -1.27 9.47
N GLY A 261 24.85 -1.35 8.39
CA GLY A 261 24.01 -0.28 7.88
C GLY A 261 22.87 0.09 8.83
N MET A 262 22.44 1.35 8.75
CA MET A 262 21.33 1.90 9.53
C MET A 262 20.32 2.55 8.60
N LEU A 263 19.05 2.22 8.80
CA LEU A 263 17.89 2.70 8.04
C LEU A 263 17.14 3.72 8.89
N LYS A 264 17.09 4.98 8.46
CA LYS A 264 16.70 6.09 9.31
C LYS A 264 15.60 6.95 8.70
N VAL A 265 14.78 7.51 9.59
CA VAL A 265 13.95 8.68 9.32
C VAL A 265 14.53 9.83 10.12
N VAL A 266 14.93 10.92 9.46
CA VAL A 266 15.52 12.09 10.10
C VAL A 266 14.53 13.24 10.12
N ALA A 267 14.43 13.94 11.25
CA ALA A 267 13.54 15.08 11.43
C ALA A 267 13.90 16.24 10.48
N GLY A 268 13.03 16.57 9.52
CA GLY A 268 13.20 17.73 8.64
C GLY A 268 12.84 19.07 9.29
N LYS A 269 12.05 19.01 10.36
CA LYS A 269 11.58 20.11 11.21
C LYS A 269 11.61 19.68 12.68
N ASP A 270 11.45 20.65 13.58
CA ASP A 270 11.13 20.34 14.97
C ASP A 270 9.74 19.67 15.02
N VAL A 271 9.64 18.54 15.72
CA VAL A 271 8.42 17.74 15.86
C VAL A 271 7.88 17.91 17.27
N LYS A 272 6.59 18.21 17.38
CA LYS A 272 5.90 18.38 18.67
C LYS A 272 5.40 17.04 19.22
N VAL A 273 5.15 16.99 20.52
CA VAL A 273 4.47 15.83 21.13
C VAL A 273 3.10 15.65 20.47
N GLY A 274 2.78 14.40 20.13
CA GLY A 274 1.54 14.00 19.47
C GLY A 274 1.48 14.25 17.98
N GLU A 275 2.50 14.88 17.38
CA GLU A 275 2.60 15.03 15.93
C GLU A 275 2.89 13.67 15.28
N GLU A 276 2.19 13.38 14.18
CA GLU A 276 2.43 12.18 13.38
C GLU A 276 3.76 12.29 12.63
N ILE A 277 4.51 11.20 12.62
CA ILE A 277 5.73 11.04 11.82
C ILE A 277 5.33 10.45 10.47
N THR A 278 5.18 11.33 9.49
CA THR A 278 4.89 10.97 8.11
C THR A 278 6.16 10.96 7.27
N ILE A 279 6.14 10.23 6.16
CA ILE A 279 7.21 10.23 5.15
C ILE A 279 6.59 10.44 3.78
N ARG A 280 7.36 10.93 2.83
CA ARG A 280 6.91 10.94 1.45
C ARG A 280 7.10 9.54 0.87
N TYR A 281 5.99 8.91 0.48
CA TYR A 281 6.06 7.71 -0.36
C TYR A 281 6.36 8.12 -1.79
N GLY A 282 7.08 7.25 -2.47
CA GLY A 282 7.47 7.47 -3.84
C GLY A 282 8.63 8.45 -4.03
N GLY A 283 9.32 8.28 -5.17
CA GLY A 283 10.52 9.03 -5.54
C GLY A 283 10.33 10.09 -6.64
N GLY A 284 9.09 10.32 -7.09
CA GLY A 284 8.80 11.16 -8.26
C GLY A 284 7.36 11.71 -8.33
N GLU A 285 6.91 12.02 -9.55
CA GLU A 285 5.52 12.37 -9.89
C GLU A 285 4.65 11.12 -9.95
N GLU A 286 4.68 10.28 -8.92
CA GLU A 286 3.79 9.12 -8.84
C GLU A 286 2.35 9.61 -8.95
N GLY A 287 1.64 9.07 -9.93
CA GLY A 287 0.27 9.44 -10.18
C GLY A 287 -0.65 8.87 -9.09
N VAL A 288 -1.83 9.47 -8.95
CA VAL A 288 -2.86 9.01 -8.00
C VAL A 288 -3.22 7.54 -8.24
N ASP A 289 -3.08 7.07 -9.46
CA ASP A 289 -3.26 5.68 -9.85
C ASP A 289 -2.29 4.73 -9.17
N GLU A 290 -1.03 5.11 -8.97
CA GLU A 290 -0.06 4.32 -8.23
C GLU A 290 -0.44 4.24 -6.75
N PHE A 291 -0.86 5.35 -6.15
CA PHE A 291 -1.36 5.37 -4.77
C PHE A 291 -2.58 4.47 -4.57
N LEU A 292 -3.54 4.52 -5.48
CA LEU A 292 -4.73 3.68 -5.42
C LEU A 292 -4.42 2.20 -5.68
N ARG A 293 -3.54 1.93 -6.65
CA ARG A 293 -3.12 0.58 -7.00
C ARG A 293 -2.34 -0.04 -5.85
N ASP A 294 -1.24 0.58 -5.44
CA ASP A 294 -0.21 -0.03 -4.61
C ASP A 294 -0.43 0.17 -3.11
N TYR A 295 -1.12 1.25 -2.73
CA TYR A 295 -1.34 1.60 -1.33
C TYR A 295 -2.82 1.66 -0.91
N GLY A 296 -3.76 1.69 -1.86
CA GLY A 296 -5.20 1.68 -1.57
C GLY A 296 -5.75 2.98 -0.99
N PHE A 297 -5.09 4.13 -1.23
CA PHE A 297 -5.59 5.44 -0.80
C PHE A 297 -5.34 6.55 -1.85
N ASP A 298 -6.00 7.70 -1.69
CA ASP A 298 -5.69 8.93 -2.45
C ASP A 298 -4.89 9.86 -1.55
N PRO A 299 -3.70 10.33 -1.96
CA PRO A 299 -2.86 11.23 -1.18
C PRO A 299 -3.51 12.61 -0.91
N GLY A 300 -4.66 12.91 -1.52
CA GLY A 300 -5.65 13.86 -0.97
C GLY A 300 -5.33 15.35 -1.10
N GLU A 301 -4.08 15.75 -1.31
CA GLU A 301 -3.71 17.16 -1.24
C GLU A 301 -4.10 18.00 -2.46
N ARG A 302 -4.56 17.38 -3.55
CA ARG A 302 -4.82 18.11 -4.79
C ARG A 302 -6.05 17.60 -5.57
N GLY A 303 -7.06 17.01 -4.94
CA GLY A 303 -8.17 16.40 -5.69
C GLY A 303 -7.67 15.24 -6.56
N GLY A 304 -6.97 14.28 -5.94
CA GLY A 304 -6.37 13.18 -6.66
C GLY A 304 -7.41 12.37 -7.43
N TYR A 305 -8.54 12.04 -6.78
CA TYR A 305 -9.70 11.43 -7.45
C TYR A 305 -10.25 12.27 -8.61
N GLU A 306 -10.30 13.59 -8.47
CA GLU A 306 -10.77 14.47 -9.54
C GLU A 306 -9.80 14.44 -10.73
N ARG A 307 -8.49 14.55 -10.49
CA ARG A 307 -7.48 14.41 -11.55
C ARG A 307 -7.51 13.04 -12.21
N PHE A 308 -7.62 11.98 -11.41
CA PHE A 308 -7.73 10.62 -11.90
C PHE A 308 -8.99 10.46 -12.74
N GLY A 309 -10.15 10.91 -12.25
CA GLY A 309 -11.41 10.93 -12.99
C GLY A 309 -11.32 11.73 -14.30
N ARG A 310 -10.73 12.94 -14.27
CA ARG A 310 -10.47 13.77 -15.46
C ARG A 310 -9.48 13.12 -16.43
N ARG A 311 -8.51 12.33 -15.95
CA ARG A 311 -7.57 11.58 -16.80
C ARG A 311 -8.29 10.42 -17.47
N VAL A 312 -9.00 9.60 -16.70
CA VAL A 312 -9.83 8.49 -17.20
C VAL A 312 -10.83 9.01 -18.24
N ALA A 313 -11.57 10.08 -17.94
CA ALA A 313 -12.52 10.66 -18.88
C ALA A 313 -11.83 11.20 -20.16
N ARG A 314 -10.62 11.75 -20.05
CA ARG A 314 -9.82 12.15 -21.23
C ARG A 314 -9.33 10.95 -22.04
N GLU A 315 -8.86 9.90 -21.41
CA GLU A 315 -8.43 8.65 -22.06
C GLU A 315 -9.60 7.99 -22.78
N VAL A 316 -10.77 7.93 -22.12
CA VAL A 316 -12.03 7.54 -22.75
C VAL A 316 -12.25 8.44 -23.97
N LYS A 317 -12.34 9.76 -23.82
CA LYS A 317 -12.56 10.72 -24.93
C LYS A 317 -11.58 10.55 -26.10
N MET A 318 -10.28 10.37 -25.84
CA MET A 318 -9.26 10.17 -26.86
C MET A 318 -9.43 8.83 -27.58
N GLY A 319 -9.70 7.76 -26.83
CA GLY A 319 -10.08 6.46 -27.37
C GLY A 319 -11.38 6.51 -28.18
N LEU A 320 -12.31 7.42 -27.84
CA LEU A 320 -13.54 7.64 -28.61
C LEU A 320 -13.23 8.31 -29.94
N ASN A 321 -12.44 9.38 -29.91
CA ASN A 321 -12.09 10.15 -31.09
C ASN A 321 -11.33 9.31 -32.13
N SER A 322 -10.51 8.35 -31.69
CA SER A 322 -9.80 7.43 -32.59
C SER A 322 -10.70 6.36 -33.21
N ARG A 323 -11.88 6.09 -32.65
CA ARG A 323 -12.85 5.07 -33.11
C ARG A 323 -14.13 5.63 -33.75
N GLY A 324 -14.24 6.96 -33.89
CA GLY A 324 -15.45 7.61 -34.43
C GLY A 324 -16.59 7.81 -33.41
N GLY A 325 -16.27 7.78 -32.11
CA GLY A 325 -17.24 7.90 -31.00
C GLY A 325 -17.61 6.57 -30.36
N LEU A 326 -18.25 6.61 -29.19
CA LEU A 326 -18.94 5.43 -28.61
C LEU A 326 -20.28 5.23 -29.30
N ARG A 327 -20.62 3.96 -29.53
CA ARG A 327 -22.01 3.59 -29.82
C ARG A 327 -22.88 3.92 -28.60
N GLU A 328 -24.14 4.27 -28.85
CA GLU A 328 -25.15 4.54 -27.80
C GLU A 328 -25.15 3.45 -26.70
N GLU A 329 -25.01 2.19 -27.12
CA GLU A 329 -24.96 1.03 -26.25
C GLU A 329 -23.75 1.00 -25.31
N GLU A 330 -22.57 1.43 -25.77
CA GLU A 330 -21.36 1.47 -24.94
C GLU A 330 -21.44 2.61 -23.91
N ARG A 331 -22.04 3.76 -24.29
CA ARG A 331 -22.33 4.87 -23.37
C ARG A 331 -23.30 4.44 -22.28
N ARG A 332 -24.37 3.73 -22.68
CA ARG A 332 -25.35 3.15 -21.76
C ARG A 332 -24.68 2.18 -20.79
N GLN A 333 -23.82 1.29 -21.28
CA GLN A 333 -23.07 0.36 -20.43
C GLN A 333 -22.16 1.07 -19.43
N ILE A 334 -21.44 2.13 -19.84
CA ILE A 334 -20.62 2.91 -18.91
C ILE A 334 -21.50 3.61 -17.86
N ARG A 335 -22.59 4.26 -18.26
CA ARG A 335 -23.53 4.91 -17.32
C ARG A 335 -24.11 3.91 -16.32
N GLU A 336 -24.51 2.73 -16.78
CA GLU A 336 -25.01 1.68 -15.89
C GLU A 336 -23.90 1.18 -14.94
N SER A 337 -22.66 1.02 -15.41
CA SER A 337 -21.54 0.61 -14.56
C SER A 337 -21.20 1.62 -13.46
N LEU A 338 -21.35 2.91 -13.73
CA LEU A 338 -21.16 3.99 -12.75
C LEU A 338 -22.30 4.02 -11.71
N LYS A 339 -23.47 3.48 -12.03
CA LYS A 339 -24.62 3.38 -11.10
C LYS A 339 -24.56 2.15 -10.20
N VAL A 340 -23.79 1.12 -10.56
CA VAL A 340 -23.70 -0.11 -9.75
C VAL A 340 -23.10 0.25 -8.39
N PRO A 341 -23.84 0.14 -7.28
CA PRO A 341 -23.29 0.42 -5.96
C PRO A 341 -22.21 -0.63 -5.64
N GLY A 342 -21.03 -0.20 -5.18
CA GLY A 342 -20.01 -1.15 -4.74
C GLY A 342 -18.59 -0.59 -4.66
N GLY A 343 -17.84 -1.14 -3.70
CA GLY A 343 -16.37 -1.04 -3.58
C GLY A 343 -15.81 0.15 -2.77
N GLY A 344 -16.48 0.48 -1.67
CA GLY A 344 -15.94 1.41 -0.67
C GLY A 344 -16.04 2.89 -1.07
N GLU A 345 -15.77 3.77 -0.10
CA GLU A 345 -15.90 5.23 -0.27
C GLU A 345 -15.05 5.78 -1.42
N VAL A 346 -13.88 5.17 -1.63
CA VAL A 346 -12.92 5.50 -2.68
C VAL A 346 -13.51 5.34 -4.08
N ILE A 347 -14.13 4.19 -4.37
CA ILE A 347 -14.74 3.94 -5.68
C ILE A 347 -15.89 4.89 -5.93
N GLU A 348 -16.74 5.12 -4.93
CA GLU A 348 -17.90 5.99 -5.08
C GLU A 348 -17.50 7.45 -5.34
N LYS A 349 -16.34 7.89 -4.84
CA LYS A 349 -15.74 9.18 -5.24
C LYS A 349 -15.26 9.16 -6.69
N ILE A 350 -14.54 8.13 -7.11
CA ILE A 350 -14.06 7.99 -8.50
C ILE A 350 -15.24 7.98 -9.47
N LYS A 351 -16.26 7.16 -9.24
CA LYS A 351 -17.46 7.07 -10.09
C LYS A 351 -18.15 8.43 -10.24
N ARG A 352 -18.26 9.18 -9.14
CA ARG A 352 -18.87 10.52 -9.13
C ARG A 352 -18.07 11.52 -9.96
N GLU A 353 -16.75 11.53 -9.82
CA GLU A 353 -15.90 12.44 -10.59
C GLU A 353 -15.85 12.06 -12.07
N VAL A 354 -15.80 10.75 -12.40
CA VAL A 354 -15.91 10.27 -13.78
C VAL A 354 -17.26 10.69 -14.37
N GLY A 355 -18.38 10.47 -13.66
CA GLY A 355 -19.72 10.89 -14.12
C GLY A 355 -19.80 12.39 -14.43
N LYS A 356 -19.31 13.26 -13.54
CA LYS A 356 -19.28 14.72 -13.78
C LYS A 356 -18.52 15.09 -15.05
N VAL A 357 -17.32 14.53 -15.25
CA VAL A 357 -16.50 14.88 -16.42
C VAL A 357 -17.13 14.36 -17.71
N LEU A 358 -17.81 13.22 -17.65
CA LEU A 358 -18.54 12.68 -18.80
C LEU A 358 -19.76 13.54 -19.18
N ASP A 359 -20.47 14.09 -18.18
CA ASP A 359 -21.58 15.04 -18.40
C ASP A 359 -21.10 16.38 -19.00
N GLU A 360 -19.84 16.77 -18.80
CA GLU A 360 -19.22 17.97 -19.40
C GLU A 360 -18.81 17.78 -20.88
N ILE A 361 -18.81 16.54 -21.40
CA ILE A 361 -18.47 16.27 -22.79
C ILE A 361 -19.73 16.45 -23.64
N ASP A 362 -19.79 17.53 -24.43
CA ASP A 362 -20.92 17.78 -25.34
C ASP A 362 -21.19 16.57 -26.25
N GLY A 363 -22.45 16.13 -26.27
CA GLY A 363 -22.88 14.99 -27.08
C GLY A 363 -22.42 13.63 -26.54
N TRP A 364 -22.24 13.49 -25.21
CA TRP A 364 -22.09 12.23 -24.48
C TRP A 364 -23.43 11.60 -24.05
#